data_AF-A0A924Y0E6-F1
#
_entry.id   AF-A0A924Y0E6-F1
#
_cell.length_a   1.000
_cell.length_b   1.000
_cell.length_c   1.000
_cell.angle_alpha   90.00
_cell.angle_beta   90.00
_cell.angle_gamma   90.00
#
_symmetry.space_group_name_H-M   'P 1'
#
loop_
_entity.id
_entity.type
_entity.pdbx_description
1 polymer ?
#
loop_
_entity_poly.entity_id
_entity_poly.type
_entity_poly.pdbx_seq_one_letter_code
_entity_poly.pdbx_strand_id
1 'polypeptide(L)'
;MALLVAIIAPFGSSADAQTGGANPASGGIKRVKFVSEKTDMAGRLFLPANHKPGAAKLPAVLVVGPWLNVKEQVPTNYAKRLADKGFAAFVIDFRHWGESGGQPREYESPKNKIADIHNALRFLSARPEVDGDRIGVLGVCFGAGYVAAAATDDPHIKSVATVAAWVHDVPSVTKLFGAEEIARRRKAGREAVAAYRATKTVAYVPAASDSDKTAAMFSPDPNFYYATKAKRGVIPEWTNRYAVLGWEEWLDFDGIAPAAEMKQPLMVVHSDDSALPDNARRFYALAKGPKELVWMEGEHTRFYDTEPQITRAADAVAGHFARTLMTAGERAERSRAALAGTREFFAALEAMDVPRFLNVWAEYGVQEMPYSPPGFPKRLDGKAAIEKQYAPLPAAYTGMKFPLTRLAATDDPYTVIAEYGGSIGLKSGGRYDNRYVGVFTFDEAGKLKRCSEYFDPFTLLAGFPGAAAMGADGARTVLESLPRLADARDWAGMRKLFAGEVDFDYTSVAGGEPARVKADDLVAGWGQGLSRYKQTKHNFSTPEIKIEGDAASATFTGQATHIRDAGGGKVTRWSCGGDYSYRLARTPEGWKIVAAKFDMTWEQGER
;
A
#
# COMPACT_ATOMS: atom_id res chain seq x y z
N MET A 1 -13.89 4.28 -12.35
CA MET A 1 -14.50 3.70 -13.56
C MET A 1 -15.15 2.33 -13.36
N ALA A 2 -14.78 1.55 -12.34
CA ALA A 2 -15.39 0.23 -12.08
C ALA A 2 -16.76 0.24 -11.37
N LEU A 3 -17.45 1.38 -11.31
CA LEU A 3 -18.65 1.54 -10.48
C LEU A 3 -19.97 1.56 -11.27
N LEU A 4 -19.97 1.12 -12.52
CA LEU A 4 -21.11 1.35 -13.41
C LEU A 4 -21.77 0.04 -13.88
N VAL A 5 -21.79 -1.03 -13.07
CA VAL A 5 -22.55 -2.26 -13.39
C VAL A 5 -23.16 -2.88 -12.12
N ALA A 6 -23.75 -2.07 -11.24
CA ALA A 6 -24.38 -2.58 -10.01
C ALA A 6 -25.92 -2.73 -10.08
N ILE A 7 -26.58 -2.41 -11.21
CA ILE A 7 -28.06 -2.29 -11.25
C ILE A 7 -28.74 -3.21 -12.30
N ILE A 8 -28.08 -4.24 -12.84
CA ILE A 8 -28.78 -5.23 -13.69
C ILE A 8 -28.42 -6.66 -13.29
N ALA A 9 -29.35 -7.27 -12.52
CA ALA A 9 -29.59 -8.71 -12.29
C ALA A 9 -28.74 -9.51 -11.25
N PRO A 10 -29.32 -10.57 -10.64
CA PRO A 10 -29.06 -11.02 -9.26
C PRO A 10 -27.87 -11.99 -9.12
N PHE A 11 -27.35 -12.06 -7.90
CA PHE A 11 -26.25 -12.94 -7.47
C PHE A 11 -26.58 -14.43 -7.69
N GLY A 12 -25.81 -15.09 -8.55
CA GLY A 12 -25.72 -16.55 -8.66
C GLY A 12 -24.35 -17.04 -8.20
N SER A 13 -24.33 -18.12 -7.42
CA SER A 13 -23.13 -18.80 -6.92
C SER A 13 -22.77 -20.00 -7.82
N SER A 14 -21.48 -20.22 -8.12
CA SER A 14 -20.78 -21.50 -7.83
C SER A 14 -19.38 -21.63 -8.48
N ALA A 15 -18.53 -22.33 -7.71
CA ALA A 15 -17.54 -23.37 -8.03
C ALA A 15 -16.29 -23.11 -8.91
N ASP A 16 -15.15 -23.54 -8.32
CA ASP A 16 -13.80 -23.66 -8.85
C ASP A 16 -13.64 -24.59 -10.06
N ALA A 17 -12.63 -24.32 -10.87
CA ALA A 17 -11.88 -25.36 -11.59
C ALA A 17 -10.42 -24.92 -11.83
N GLN A 18 -9.49 -25.68 -11.27
CA GLN A 18 -8.07 -25.70 -11.66
C GLN A 18 -7.91 -26.44 -12.99
N THR A 19 -7.04 -25.96 -13.88
CA THR A 19 -6.17 -26.85 -14.66
C THR A 19 -4.81 -26.19 -14.91
N GLY A 20 -3.76 -26.97 -14.65
CA GLY A 20 -2.38 -26.62 -14.96
C GLY A 20 -1.98 -27.00 -16.39
N GLY A 21 -0.87 -26.42 -16.82
CA GLY A 21 -0.16 -26.81 -18.03
C GLY A 21 1.14 -26.02 -18.13
N ALA A 22 2.28 -26.70 -17.93
CA ALA A 22 3.62 -26.13 -18.02
C ALA A 22 4.29 -26.53 -19.35
N ASN A 23 4.82 -25.56 -20.10
CA ASN A 23 6.08 -25.58 -20.89
C ASN A 23 6.21 -24.29 -21.76
N PRO A 24 7.38 -23.90 -22.32
CA PRO A 24 8.79 -24.16 -22.01
C PRO A 24 9.62 -22.85 -21.77
N ALA A 25 10.91 -22.98 -21.48
CA ALA A 25 11.81 -21.96 -20.91
C ALA A 25 11.96 -20.60 -21.66
N SER A 26 11.51 -19.54 -20.98
CA SER A 26 11.90 -18.13 -21.08
C SER A 26 11.75 -17.54 -19.67
N GLY A 27 12.75 -16.82 -19.13
CA GLY A 27 12.74 -16.20 -17.79
C GLY A 27 12.10 -16.99 -16.63
N GLY A 28 12.90 -17.61 -15.76
CA GLY A 28 12.37 -18.44 -14.66
C GLY A 28 13.34 -18.59 -13.49
N ILE A 29 12.94 -19.36 -12.47
CA ILE A 29 13.72 -19.61 -11.26
C ILE A 29 14.85 -20.61 -11.58
N LYS A 30 16.11 -20.17 -11.47
CA LYS A 30 17.28 -21.04 -11.62
C LYS A 30 17.84 -21.42 -10.26
N ARG A 31 17.93 -22.71 -9.96
CA ARG A 31 18.75 -23.19 -8.82
C ARG A 31 20.22 -22.96 -9.17
N VAL A 32 20.97 -22.39 -8.24
CA VAL A 32 22.40 -22.11 -8.42
C VAL A 32 23.19 -22.60 -7.22
N LYS A 33 24.46 -22.94 -7.46
CA LYS A 33 25.43 -23.28 -6.43
C LYS A 33 26.65 -22.38 -6.56
N PHE A 34 27.22 -21.99 -5.44
CA PHE A 34 28.48 -21.26 -5.37
C PHE A 34 29.24 -21.69 -4.12
N VAL A 35 30.52 -21.32 -4.01
CA VAL A 35 31.33 -21.65 -2.84
C VAL A 35 31.46 -20.40 -1.97
N SER A 36 31.16 -20.53 -0.68
CA SER A 36 31.52 -19.55 0.34
C SER A 36 32.57 -20.17 1.25
N GLU A 37 33.76 -19.57 1.25
CA GLU A 37 34.96 -20.14 1.88
C GLU A 37 35.26 -21.56 1.36
N LYS A 38 34.86 -22.60 2.10
CA LYS A 38 35.02 -24.01 1.77
C LYS A 38 33.69 -24.78 1.81
N THR A 39 32.58 -24.04 1.76
CA THR A 39 31.23 -24.58 1.90
C THR A 39 30.47 -24.39 0.62
N ASP A 40 29.86 -25.46 0.12
CA ASP A 40 28.91 -25.38 -0.97
C ASP A 40 27.64 -24.68 -0.50
N MET A 41 27.27 -23.63 -1.22
CA MET A 41 26.14 -22.78 -0.93
C MET A 41 25.05 -23.01 -1.99
N ALA A 42 23.81 -23.09 -1.53
CA ALA A 42 22.63 -23.19 -2.37
C ALA A 42 21.95 -21.83 -2.51
N GLY A 43 21.50 -21.51 -3.73
CA GLY A 43 20.72 -20.31 -3.98
C GLY A 43 19.73 -20.47 -5.12
N ARG A 44 18.91 -19.44 -5.32
CA ARG A 44 17.97 -19.33 -6.44
C ARG A 44 18.08 -17.96 -7.09
N LEU A 45 18.30 -17.93 -8.40
CA LEU A 45 18.32 -16.73 -9.22
C LEU A 45 17.00 -16.62 -9.97
N PHE A 46 16.28 -15.53 -9.73
CA PHE A 46 15.03 -15.16 -10.37
C PHE A 46 15.34 -14.15 -11.47
N LEU A 47 14.89 -14.44 -12.69
CA LEU A 47 15.04 -13.55 -13.83
C LEU A 47 13.65 -13.10 -14.29
N PRO A 48 13.51 -11.88 -14.84
CA PRO A 48 12.27 -11.42 -15.47
C PRO A 48 11.78 -12.43 -16.52
N ALA A 49 10.47 -12.67 -16.60
CA ALA A 49 9.89 -13.71 -17.44
C ALA A 49 10.25 -13.57 -18.93
N ASN A 50 10.41 -12.33 -19.39
CA ASN A 50 10.78 -11.98 -20.76
C ASN A 50 12.29 -11.95 -21.03
N HIS A 51 13.14 -12.20 -20.02
CA HIS A 51 14.59 -12.18 -20.20
C HIS A 51 15.07 -13.37 -21.04
N LYS A 52 15.77 -13.07 -22.14
CA LYS A 52 16.31 -14.05 -23.09
C LYS A 52 17.83 -14.17 -22.95
N PRO A 53 18.42 -15.35 -23.19
CA PRO A 53 19.87 -15.49 -23.30
C PRO A 53 20.45 -14.49 -24.32
N GLY A 54 21.52 -13.79 -23.95
CA GLY A 54 22.15 -12.76 -24.78
C GLY A 54 21.44 -11.40 -24.77
N ALA A 55 20.35 -11.23 -24.02
CA ALA A 55 19.75 -9.91 -23.79
C ALA A 55 20.69 -9.01 -22.96
N ALA A 56 20.32 -7.73 -22.85
CA ALA A 56 21.03 -6.78 -22.02
C ALA A 56 21.15 -7.27 -20.57
N LYS A 57 22.32 -7.06 -19.97
CA LYS A 57 22.58 -7.38 -18.57
C LYS A 57 21.66 -6.60 -17.65
N LEU A 58 21.15 -7.27 -16.63
CA LEU A 58 20.18 -6.72 -15.70
C LEU A 58 20.86 -6.10 -14.47
N PRO A 59 20.30 -5.02 -13.88
CA PRO A 59 20.57 -4.71 -12.49
C PRO A 59 20.11 -5.88 -11.62
N ALA A 60 20.82 -6.14 -10.52
CA ALA A 60 20.55 -7.30 -9.67
C ALA A 60 20.37 -6.93 -8.20
N VAL A 61 19.66 -7.77 -7.46
CA VAL A 61 19.41 -7.59 -6.03
C VAL A 61 19.63 -8.90 -5.29
N LEU A 62 20.54 -8.91 -4.31
CA LEU A 62 20.63 -10.01 -3.32
C LEU A 62 19.62 -9.75 -2.20
N VAL A 63 18.73 -10.72 -1.94
CA VAL A 63 17.69 -10.64 -0.91
C VAL A 63 18.00 -11.62 0.21
N VAL A 64 18.10 -11.13 1.45
CA VAL A 64 18.43 -11.94 2.64
C VAL A 64 17.54 -11.63 3.84
N GLY A 65 17.48 -12.60 4.76
CA GLY A 65 16.65 -12.54 5.97
C GLY A 65 15.23 -13.05 5.72
N PRO A 66 14.40 -13.30 6.74
CA PRO A 66 14.55 -12.99 8.18
C PRO A 66 15.58 -13.78 8.98
N TRP A 67 15.59 -13.58 10.30
CA TRP A 67 16.38 -14.38 11.22
C TRP A 67 16.02 -15.87 11.14
N LEU A 68 17.03 -16.75 11.17
CA LEU A 68 16.88 -18.22 11.16
C LEU A 68 16.12 -18.80 9.96
N ASN A 69 16.06 -18.09 8.83
CA ASN A 69 15.27 -18.48 7.66
C ASN A 69 16.02 -19.42 6.70
N VAL A 70 15.26 -20.02 5.77
CA VAL A 70 15.77 -20.60 4.51
C VAL A 70 15.22 -19.83 3.30
N LYS A 71 15.90 -19.92 2.16
CA LYS A 71 15.64 -19.12 0.96
C LYS A 71 14.24 -19.28 0.39
N GLU A 72 13.59 -20.43 0.60
CA GLU A 72 12.23 -20.74 0.17
C GLU A 72 11.15 -19.90 0.85
N GLN A 73 11.45 -19.29 2.01
CA GLN A 73 10.51 -18.49 2.78
C GLN A 73 10.43 -17.05 2.25
N VAL A 74 10.43 -16.07 3.15
CA VAL A 74 10.27 -14.64 2.88
C VAL A 74 11.21 -14.07 1.80
N PRO A 75 12.50 -14.43 1.68
CA PRO A 75 13.34 -13.91 0.59
C PRO A 75 12.74 -14.16 -0.79
N THR A 76 12.17 -15.37 -1.01
CA THR A 76 11.56 -15.74 -2.29
C THR A 76 10.35 -14.85 -2.61
N ASN A 77 9.58 -14.41 -1.61
CA ASN A 77 8.43 -13.52 -1.82
C ASN A 77 8.85 -12.15 -2.38
N TYR A 78 9.95 -11.59 -1.87
CA TYR A 78 10.51 -10.34 -2.40
C TYR A 78 11.24 -10.55 -3.73
N ALA A 79 12.00 -11.64 -3.88
CA ALA A 79 12.76 -11.92 -5.10
C ALA A 79 11.86 -12.07 -6.32
N LYS A 80 10.70 -12.74 -6.20
CA LYS A 80 9.70 -12.80 -7.27
C LYS A 80 9.24 -11.41 -7.69
N ARG A 81 8.81 -10.58 -6.72
CA ARG A 81 8.33 -9.23 -6.99
C ARG A 81 9.39 -8.31 -7.60
N LEU A 82 10.66 -8.49 -7.25
CA LEU A 82 11.77 -7.76 -7.87
C LEU A 82 12.06 -8.26 -9.30
N ALA A 83 11.96 -9.57 -9.56
CA ALA A 83 12.04 -10.10 -10.92
C ALA A 83 10.92 -9.52 -11.81
N ASP A 84 9.70 -9.41 -11.27
CA ASP A 84 8.55 -8.74 -11.90
C ASP A 84 8.72 -7.20 -12.06
N LYS A 85 9.87 -6.66 -11.63
CA LYS A 85 10.26 -5.26 -11.78
C LYS A 85 11.55 -5.10 -12.59
N GLY A 86 11.92 -6.15 -13.31
CA GLY A 86 13.04 -6.13 -14.25
C GLY A 86 14.41 -6.19 -13.57
N PHE A 87 14.50 -6.77 -12.36
CA PHE A 87 15.77 -7.05 -11.69
C PHE A 87 16.10 -8.54 -11.76
N ALA A 88 17.38 -8.89 -11.81
CA ALA A 88 17.81 -10.23 -11.45
C ALA A 88 17.84 -10.36 -9.92
N ALA A 89 16.93 -11.13 -9.32
CA ALA A 89 16.86 -11.26 -7.86
C ALA A 89 17.50 -12.57 -7.40
N PHE A 90 18.38 -12.52 -6.41
CA PHE A 90 19.15 -13.66 -5.91
C PHE A 90 18.84 -13.89 -4.43
N VAL A 91 18.55 -15.15 -4.07
CA VAL A 91 18.37 -15.58 -2.67
C VAL A 91 19.30 -16.74 -2.39
N ILE A 92 19.78 -16.86 -1.16
CA ILE A 92 20.70 -17.90 -0.72
C ILE A 92 20.22 -18.55 0.58
N ASP A 93 20.53 -19.83 0.75
CA ASP A 93 20.62 -20.39 2.09
C ASP A 93 22.00 -20.04 2.64
N PHE A 94 22.05 -19.46 3.84
CA PHE A 94 23.31 -19.23 4.51
C PHE A 94 24.01 -20.55 4.87
N ARG A 95 25.33 -20.50 5.09
CA ARG A 95 26.06 -21.68 5.56
C ARG A 95 25.42 -22.18 6.85
N HIS A 96 25.39 -23.49 7.06
CA HIS A 96 24.68 -24.20 8.13
C HIS A 96 23.16 -24.33 7.98
N TRP A 97 22.54 -23.68 6.99
CA TRP A 97 21.09 -23.62 6.82
C TRP A 97 20.63 -24.27 5.52
N GLY A 98 19.38 -24.77 5.52
CA GLY A 98 18.70 -25.27 4.32
C GLY A 98 19.54 -26.27 3.51
N GLU A 99 19.64 -26.02 2.21
CA GLU A 99 20.39 -26.85 1.26
C GLU A 99 21.89 -26.50 1.21
N SER A 100 22.33 -25.42 1.87
CA SER A 100 23.74 -25.07 1.98
C SER A 100 24.46 -25.98 2.97
N GLY A 101 25.74 -26.26 2.72
CA GLY A 101 26.59 -27.09 3.57
C GLY A 101 26.97 -26.42 4.90
N GLY A 102 27.95 -27.00 5.60
CA GLY A 102 28.51 -26.46 6.84
C GLY A 102 28.04 -27.18 8.10
N GLN A 103 28.94 -27.27 9.08
CA GLN A 103 28.71 -27.86 10.41
C GLN A 103 29.21 -26.92 11.52
N PRO A 104 28.54 -26.87 12.69
CA PRO A 104 27.31 -27.59 13.01
C PRO A 104 26.10 -27.03 12.25
N ARG A 105 25.04 -27.82 12.08
CA ARG A 105 23.80 -27.38 11.40
C ARG A 105 23.06 -26.33 12.24
N GLU A 106 22.36 -25.42 11.57
CA GLU A 106 21.58 -24.31 12.15
C GLU A 106 22.38 -23.44 13.14
N TYR A 107 23.67 -23.26 12.85
CA TYR A 107 24.54 -22.35 13.58
C TYR A 107 24.36 -20.92 13.06
N GLU A 108 23.89 -20.04 13.94
CA GLU A 108 23.74 -18.63 13.66
C GLU A 108 25.03 -17.87 14.02
N SER A 109 25.75 -17.40 13.00
CA SER A 109 26.93 -16.56 13.16
C SER A 109 26.83 -15.35 12.23
N PRO A 110 26.67 -14.14 12.77
CA PRO A 110 26.69 -12.90 11.99
C PRO A 110 27.94 -12.78 11.11
N LYS A 111 29.12 -13.12 11.66
CA LYS A 111 30.39 -13.13 10.93
C LYS A 111 30.32 -14.04 9.70
N ASN A 112 29.79 -15.25 9.88
CA ASN A 112 29.63 -16.19 8.80
C ASN A 112 28.64 -15.69 7.72
N LYS A 113 27.51 -15.13 8.15
CA LYS A 113 26.51 -14.63 7.21
C LYS A 113 27.00 -13.42 6.39
N ILE A 114 27.78 -12.53 6.99
CA ILE A 114 28.40 -11.40 6.28
C ILE A 114 29.40 -11.90 5.21
N ALA A 115 30.28 -12.84 5.56
CA ALA A 115 31.18 -13.45 4.58
C ALA A 115 30.43 -14.22 3.46
N ASP A 116 29.30 -14.86 3.78
CA ASP A 116 28.45 -15.49 2.75
C ASP A 116 27.82 -14.46 1.82
N ILE A 117 27.43 -13.28 2.32
CA ILE A 117 26.93 -12.16 1.50
C ILE A 117 28.00 -11.71 0.51
N HIS A 118 29.23 -11.47 0.97
CA HIS A 118 30.34 -11.11 0.08
C HIS A 118 30.56 -12.15 -1.02
N ASN A 119 30.56 -13.44 -0.64
CA ASN A 119 30.76 -14.54 -1.59
C ASN A 119 29.59 -14.68 -2.57
N ALA A 120 28.36 -14.45 -2.12
CA ALA A 120 27.17 -14.41 -2.96
C ALA A 120 27.19 -13.25 -3.95
N LEU A 121 27.65 -12.06 -3.53
CA LEU A 121 27.77 -10.88 -4.39
C LEU A 121 28.85 -11.06 -5.45
N ARG A 122 30.01 -11.62 -5.09
CA ARG A 122 31.05 -12.00 -6.05
C ARG A 122 30.52 -12.97 -7.09
N PHE A 123 29.83 -14.03 -6.66
CA PHE A 123 29.18 -14.97 -7.56
C PHE A 123 28.16 -14.29 -8.47
N LEU A 124 27.31 -13.42 -7.91
CA LEU A 124 26.25 -12.72 -8.65
C LEU A 124 26.82 -11.76 -9.69
N SER A 125 27.88 -11.02 -9.36
CA SER A 125 28.55 -10.07 -10.26
C SER A 125 29.19 -10.73 -11.49
N ALA A 126 29.60 -12.00 -11.35
CA ALA A 126 30.20 -12.78 -12.44
C ALA A 126 29.15 -13.45 -13.35
N ARG A 127 27.85 -13.31 -13.07
CA ARG A 127 26.80 -13.95 -13.86
C ARG A 127 26.66 -13.27 -15.24
N PRO A 128 26.50 -14.06 -16.33
CA PRO A 128 26.33 -13.48 -17.66
C PRO A 128 25.05 -12.64 -17.80
N GLU A 129 24.02 -12.93 -16.98
CA GLU A 129 22.75 -12.20 -16.98
C GLU A 129 22.81 -10.87 -16.20
N VAL A 130 23.86 -10.65 -15.40
CA VAL A 130 23.93 -9.56 -14.42
C VAL A 130 24.98 -8.53 -14.82
N ASP A 131 24.63 -7.27 -14.59
CA ASP A 131 25.57 -6.17 -14.61
C ASP A 131 26.20 -6.01 -13.21
N GLY A 132 27.48 -6.39 -13.09
CA GLY A 132 28.20 -6.40 -11.82
C GLY A 132 28.35 -5.03 -11.18
N ASP A 133 28.19 -3.95 -11.95
CA ASP A 133 28.26 -2.57 -11.45
C ASP A 133 26.90 -2.02 -11.02
N ARG A 134 25.82 -2.83 -11.10
CA ARG A 134 24.45 -2.43 -10.76
C ARG A 134 23.78 -3.43 -9.82
N ILE A 135 24.44 -3.70 -8.68
CA ILE A 135 23.94 -4.63 -7.66
C ILE A 135 23.46 -3.88 -6.41
N GLY A 136 22.24 -4.19 -5.98
CA GLY A 136 21.69 -3.78 -4.69
C GLY A 136 21.56 -4.96 -3.71
N VAL A 137 21.28 -4.64 -2.45
CA VAL A 137 20.99 -5.62 -1.40
C VAL A 137 19.72 -5.25 -0.65
N LEU A 138 18.86 -6.24 -0.42
CA LEU A 138 17.65 -6.12 0.37
C LEU A 138 17.77 -6.99 1.64
N GLY A 139 17.74 -6.37 2.80
CA GLY A 139 17.67 -7.04 4.09
C GLY A 139 16.26 -7.00 4.69
N VAL A 140 15.64 -8.16 4.89
CA VAL A 140 14.33 -8.27 5.55
C VAL A 140 14.53 -8.71 7.00
N CYS A 141 13.86 -8.05 7.95
CA CYS A 141 14.04 -8.32 9.39
C CYS A 141 15.54 -8.29 9.76
N PHE A 142 16.08 -9.35 10.34
CA PHE A 142 17.48 -9.41 10.78
C PHE A 142 18.48 -9.44 9.63
N GLY A 143 18.01 -9.74 8.40
CA GLY A 143 18.80 -9.54 7.20
C GLY A 143 19.31 -8.11 7.04
N ALA A 144 18.60 -7.11 7.60
CA ALA A 144 18.99 -5.70 7.58
C ALA A 144 20.36 -5.46 8.22
N GLY A 145 20.63 -6.05 9.39
CA GLY A 145 21.91 -5.92 10.07
C GLY A 145 23.06 -6.56 9.27
N TYR A 146 22.81 -7.71 8.64
CA TYR A 146 23.82 -8.40 7.83
C TYR A 146 24.19 -7.63 6.56
N VAL A 147 23.19 -7.13 5.83
CA VAL A 147 23.47 -6.34 4.61
C VAL A 147 24.07 -4.99 4.95
N ALA A 148 23.70 -4.39 6.08
CA ALA A 148 24.30 -3.14 6.53
C ALA A 148 25.80 -3.31 6.83
N ALA A 149 26.17 -4.37 7.54
CA ALA A 149 27.57 -4.70 7.79
C ALA A 149 28.33 -4.97 6.50
N ALA A 150 27.82 -5.81 5.60
CA ALA A 150 28.47 -6.08 4.31
C ALA A 150 28.58 -4.83 3.41
N ALA A 151 27.66 -3.87 3.52
CA ALA A 151 27.70 -2.63 2.75
C ALA A 151 28.84 -1.69 3.16
N THR A 152 29.49 -1.91 4.30
CA THR A 152 30.61 -1.05 4.74
C THR A 152 31.88 -1.26 3.92
N ASP A 153 32.09 -2.47 3.40
CA ASP A 153 33.34 -2.88 2.75
C ASP A 153 33.18 -3.67 1.44
N ASP A 154 31.95 -4.05 1.02
CA ASP A 154 31.74 -4.69 -0.28
C ASP A 154 31.55 -3.67 -1.43
N PRO A 155 32.48 -3.59 -2.40
CA PRO A 155 32.38 -2.64 -3.50
C PRO A 155 31.28 -2.98 -4.52
N HIS A 156 30.73 -4.20 -4.51
CA HIS A 156 29.65 -4.58 -5.42
C HIS A 156 28.31 -3.96 -5.01
N ILE A 157 28.14 -3.62 -3.72
CA ILE A 157 26.88 -3.07 -3.20
C ILE A 157 26.77 -1.58 -3.56
N LYS A 158 25.88 -1.27 -4.50
CA LYS A 158 25.62 0.10 -4.97
C LYS A 158 24.39 0.76 -4.33
N SER A 159 23.48 -0.03 -3.77
CA SER A 159 22.24 0.45 -3.16
C SER A 159 21.77 -0.52 -2.07
N VAL A 160 21.20 0.00 -0.99
CA VAL A 160 20.74 -0.80 0.14
C VAL A 160 19.27 -0.50 0.44
N ALA A 161 18.47 -1.54 0.61
CA ALA A 161 17.12 -1.42 1.13
C ALA A 161 16.90 -2.35 2.32
N THR A 162 16.09 -1.93 3.28
CA THR A 162 15.67 -2.76 4.40
C THR A 162 14.16 -2.73 4.56
N VAL A 163 13.55 -3.87 4.87
CA VAL A 163 12.11 -3.96 5.16
C VAL A 163 11.88 -4.63 6.50
N ALA A 164 11.03 -4.01 7.32
CA ALA A 164 10.74 -4.45 8.68
C ALA A 164 12.05 -4.72 9.45
N ALA A 165 13.02 -3.81 9.37
CA ALA A 165 14.40 -4.04 9.79
C ALA A 165 14.48 -4.41 11.28
N TRP A 166 15.10 -5.56 11.58
CA TRP A 166 15.62 -5.85 12.91
C TRP A 166 17.10 -5.50 12.90
N VAL A 167 17.42 -4.30 13.36
CA VAL A 167 18.77 -3.84 13.64
C VAL A 167 18.86 -3.60 15.14
N HIS A 168 19.77 -4.27 15.81
CA HIS A 168 19.94 -4.14 17.25
C HIS A 168 21.40 -3.87 17.61
N ASP A 169 21.59 -3.37 18.81
CA ASP A 169 22.85 -3.34 19.54
C ASP A 169 22.63 -4.03 20.90
N VAL A 170 23.70 -4.20 21.67
CA VAL A 170 23.65 -4.86 22.99
C VAL A 170 22.63 -4.20 23.93
N PRO A 171 22.55 -2.85 24.06
CA PRO A 171 21.53 -2.20 24.87
C PRO A 171 20.10 -2.53 24.44
N SER A 172 19.76 -2.44 23.15
CA SER A 172 18.40 -2.69 22.67
C SER A 172 17.97 -4.14 22.83
N VAL A 173 18.87 -5.11 22.59
CA VAL A 173 18.56 -6.53 22.79
C VAL A 173 18.41 -6.87 24.28
N THR A 174 19.19 -6.20 25.15
CA THR A 174 19.07 -6.33 26.61
C THR A 174 17.77 -5.76 27.14
N LYS A 175 17.33 -4.61 26.61
CA LYS A 175 16.02 -4.04 26.93
C LYS A 175 14.88 -4.96 26.48
N LEU A 176 15.01 -5.61 25.33
CA LEU A 176 13.96 -6.44 24.75
C LEU A 176 13.78 -7.77 25.50
N PHE A 177 14.87 -8.50 25.79
CA PHE A 177 14.79 -9.81 26.46
C PHE A 177 14.87 -9.73 27.99
N GLY A 178 15.41 -8.65 28.55
CA GLY A 178 15.71 -8.52 29.97
C GLY A 178 17.11 -9.03 30.32
N ALA A 179 17.77 -8.35 31.26
CA ALA A 179 19.17 -8.60 31.61
C ALA A 179 19.44 -10.03 32.10
N GLU A 180 18.52 -10.63 32.86
CA GLU A 180 18.65 -12.00 33.36
C GLU A 180 18.61 -13.02 32.21
N GLU A 181 17.70 -12.84 31.25
CA GLU A 181 17.59 -13.74 30.10
C GLU A 181 18.80 -13.62 29.18
N ILE A 182 19.32 -12.40 28.97
CA ILE A 182 20.59 -12.19 28.26
C ILE A 182 21.73 -12.92 28.96
N ALA A 183 21.86 -12.77 30.28
CA ALA A 183 22.90 -13.45 31.05
C ALA A 183 22.79 -14.98 30.93
N ARG A 184 21.57 -15.51 30.99
CA ARG A 184 21.28 -16.94 30.80
C ARG A 184 21.66 -17.43 29.40
N ARG A 185 21.20 -16.75 28.35
CA ARG A 185 21.51 -17.11 26.94
C ARG A 185 23.01 -17.03 26.66
N ARG A 186 23.68 -16.01 27.20
CA ARG A 186 25.13 -15.83 27.06
C ARG A 186 25.91 -16.96 27.76
N LYS A 187 25.52 -17.34 28.98
CA LYS A 187 26.12 -18.49 29.68
C LYS A 187 25.91 -19.78 28.87
N ALA A 188 24.70 -20.02 28.39
CA ALA A 188 24.37 -21.19 27.57
C ALA A 188 25.16 -21.23 26.25
N GLY A 189 25.34 -20.07 25.59
CA GLY A 189 26.16 -19.93 24.38
C GLY A 189 27.61 -20.34 24.62
N ARG A 190 28.25 -19.77 25.66
CA ARG A 190 29.63 -20.12 26.03
C ARG A 190 29.81 -21.60 26.35
N GLU A 191 28.90 -22.17 27.13
CA GLU A 191 28.92 -23.60 27.48
C GLU A 191 28.74 -24.48 26.24
N ALA A 192 27.83 -24.12 25.33
CA ALA A 192 27.63 -24.83 24.07
C ALA A 192 28.85 -24.73 23.14
N VAL A 193 29.53 -23.58 23.08
CA VAL A 193 30.79 -23.42 22.34
C VAL A 193 31.88 -24.33 22.92
N ALA A 194 32.02 -24.37 24.25
CA ALA A 194 32.99 -25.23 24.91
C ALA A 194 32.72 -26.72 24.65
N ALA A 195 31.45 -27.15 24.76
CA ALA A 195 31.03 -28.51 24.46
C ALA A 195 31.31 -28.88 23.00
N TYR A 196 30.96 -28.01 22.05
CA TYR A 196 31.22 -28.26 20.63
C TYR A 196 32.72 -28.37 20.33
N ARG A 197 33.57 -27.56 20.98
CA ARG A 197 35.03 -27.66 20.84
C ARG A 197 35.58 -28.97 21.38
N ALA A 198 35.10 -29.42 22.54
CA ALA A 198 35.59 -30.62 23.21
C ALA A 198 35.13 -31.92 22.52
N THR A 199 33.85 -32.03 22.16
CA THR A 199 33.24 -33.31 21.77
C THR A 199 32.43 -33.25 20.46
N LYS A 200 32.38 -32.08 19.80
CA LYS A 200 31.48 -31.82 18.65
C LYS A 200 29.99 -31.97 18.98
N THR A 201 29.63 -32.01 20.27
CA THR A 201 28.23 -32.03 20.72
C THR A 201 27.59 -30.67 20.47
N VAL A 202 26.38 -30.68 19.92
CA VAL A 202 25.60 -29.46 19.66
C VAL A 202 24.31 -29.52 20.46
N ALA A 203 24.09 -28.52 21.29
CA ALA A 203 22.80 -28.31 21.94
C ALA A 203 21.89 -27.51 21.01
N TYR A 204 20.63 -27.95 20.90
CA TYR A 204 19.60 -27.30 20.09
C TYR A 204 18.42 -26.89 20.94
N VAL A 205 17.84 -25.74 20.62
CA VAL A 205 16.48 -25.34 21.03
C VAL A 205 15.65 -25.08 19.77
N PRO A 206 14.30 -25.00 19.86
CA PRO A 206 13.50 -24.60 18.70
C PRO A 206 13.95 -23.23 18.17
N ALA A 207 14.01 -23.07 16.85
CA ALA A 207 14.30 -21.77 16.25
C ALA A 207 13.14 -20.79 16.49
N ALA A 208 11.90 -21.26 16.35
CA ALA A 208 10.71 -20.51 16.66
C ALA A 208 9.65 -21.39 17.31
N SER A 209 8.85 -20.80 18.20
CA SER A 209 7.69 -21.48 18.79
C SER A 209 6.64 -20.50 19.28
N ASP A 210 5.37 -20.93 19.18
CA ASP A 210 4.20 -20.26 19.74
C ASP A 210 3.83 -20.74 21.15
N SER A 211 4.54 -21.73 21.67
CA SER A 211 4.22 -22.40 22.94
C SER A 211 5.45 -22.70 23.81
N ASP A 212 6.61 -22.91 23.20
CA ASP A 212 7.87 -23.17 23.91
C ASP A 212 8.65 -21.87 24.12
N LYS A 213 8.68 -21.40 25.38
CA LYS A 213 9.42 -20.19 25.79
C LYS A 213 10.94 -20.33 25.69
N THR A 214 11.46 -21.54 25.51
CA THR A 214 12.90 -21.77 25.32
C THR A 214 13.35 -21.52 23.88
N ALA A 215 12.41 -21.38 22.94
CA ALA A 215 12.70 -21.09 21.54
C ALA A 215 13.48 -19.78 21.38
N ALA A 216 14.34 -19.72 20.36
CA ALA A 216 15.09 -18.50 20.04
C ALA A 216 14.14 -17.35 19.67
N MET A 217 13.14 -17.63 18.84
CA MET A 217 12.01 -16.75 18.52
C MET A 217 10.71 -17.27 19.17
N PHE A 218 10.44 -16.82 20.40
CA PHE A 218 9.17 -17.09 21.06
C PHE A 218 8.15 -15.98 20.78
N SER A 219 6.95 -16.36 20.33
CA SER A 219 5.81 -15.44 20.24
C SER A 219 4.51 -16.18 20.50
N PRO A 220 3.73 -15.85 21.55
CA PRO A 220 2.46 -16.51 21.83
C PRO A 220 1.33 -16.12 20.86
N ASP A 221 1.61 -15.22 19.90
CA ASP A 221 0.64 -14.80 18.89
C ASP A 221 0.28 -15.97 17.96
N PRO A 222 -0.99 -16.38 17.88
CA PRO A 222 -1.42 -17.45 16.98
C PRO A 222 -1.21 -17.11 15.49
N ASN A 223 -1.08 -15.83 15.14
CA ASN A 223 -0.81 -15.36 13.77
C ASN A 223 0.69 -15.20 13.47
N PHE A 224 1.57 -15.52 14.42
CA PHE A 224 3.01 -15.49 14.22
C PHE A 224 3.38 -16.33 12.99
N TYR A 225 4.26 -15.81 12.12
CA TYR A 225 4.58 -16.43 10.84
C TYR A 225 5.09 -17.88 10.97
N TYR A 226 5.83 -18.17 12.04
CA TYR A 226 6.34 -19.50 12.36
C TYR A 226 5.45 -20.29 13.34
N ALA A 227 4.25 -19.80 13.67
CA ALA A 227 3.31 -20.54 14.49
C ALA A 227 2.89 -21.83 13.80
N THR A 228 2.89 -22.92 14.57
CA THR A 228 2.60 -24.27 14.06
C THR A 228 1.19 -24.35 13.47
N LYS A 229 0.24 -23.61 14.05
CA LYS A 229 -1.15 -23.55 13.58
C LYS A 229 -1.31 -22.74 12.29
N ALA A 230 -0.55 -21.65 12.14
CA ALA A 230 -0.64 -20.78 10.97
C ALA A 230 -0.06 -21.44 9.70
N LYS A 231 0.92 -22.35 9.83
CA LYS A 231 1.59 -23.06 8.72
C LYS A 231 2.09 -22.16 7.57
N ARG A 232 2.35 -20.88 7.85
CA ARG A 232 2.83 -19.90 6.85
C ARG A 232 4.30 -20.09 6.54
N GLY A 233 5.15 -20.06 7.58
CA GLY A 233 6.60 -20.22 7.47
C GLY A 233 7.12 -21.63 7.72
N VAL A 234 6.30 -22.54 8.24
CA VAL A 234 6.71 -23.91 8.57
C VAL A 234 6.67 -24.78 7.31
N ILE A 235 7.81 -24.90 6.64
CA ILE A 235 7.98 -25.63 5.38
C ILE A 235 9.00 -26.78 5.53
N PRO A 236 8.97 -27.82 4.68
CA PRO A 236 9.83 -28.99 4.80
C PRO A 236 11.34 -28.69 4.79
N GLU A 237 11.76 -27.65 4.09
CA GLU A 237 13.16 -27.22 3.97
C GLU A 237 13.70 -26.57 5.25
N TRP A 238 12.83 -26.20 6.20
CA TRP A 238 13.19 -25.53 7.43
C TRP A 238 13.02 -26.46 8.65
N THR A 239 14.12 -26.78 9.33
CA THR A 239 14.14 -27.81 10.39
C THR A 239 13.69 -27.30 11.77
N ASN A 240 13.35 -26.02 11.91
CA ASN A 240 12.99 -25.37 13.17
C ASN A 240 13.97 -25.64 14.33
N ARG A 241 15.29 -25.55 14.08
CA ARG A 241 16.33 -25.71 15.10
C ARG A 241 17.21 -24.48 15.19
N TYR A 242 17.69 -24.18 16.39
CA TYR A 242 18.70 -23.18 16.65
C TYR A 242 19.83 -23.80 17.46
N ALA A 243 21.05 -23.78 16.92
CA ALA A 243 22.21 -24.26 17.64
C ALA A 243 22.57 -23.25 18.74
N VAL A 244 22.53 -23.67 20.01
CA VAL A 244 22.66 -22.80 21.20
C VAL A 244 23.99 -22.02 21.20
N LEU A 245 25.05 -22.57 20.60
CA LEU A 245 26.32 -21.86 20.42
C LEU A 245 26.22 -20.56 19.61
N GLY A 246 25.15 -20.36 18.83
CA GLY A 246 24.90 -19.11 18.10
C GLY A 246 24.72 -17.89 19.01
N TRP A 247 24.31 -18.09 20.28
CA TRP A 247 24.15 -16.99 21.23
C TRP A 247 25.46 -16.24 21.50
N GLU A 248 26.60 -16.93 21.35
CA GLU A 248 27.92 -16.33 21.61
C GLU A 248 28.20 -15.13 20.69
N GLU A 249 27.82 -15.22 19.42
CA GLU A 249 28.07 -14.14 18.46
C GLU A 249 26.83 -13.25 18.26
N TRP A 250 25.63 -13.84 18.28
CA TRP A 250 24.40 -13.11 17.97
C TRP A 250 24.08 -12.02 19.01
N LEU A 251 24.30 -12.30 20.30
CA LEU A 251 23.97 -11.35 21.38
C LEU A 251 24.83 -10.08 21.39
N ASP A 252 26.04 -10.16 20.83
CA ASP A 252 27.01 -9.05 20.79
C ASP A 252 27.04 -8.34 19.44
N PHE A 253 26.24 -8.80 18.48
CA PHE A 253 26.22 -8.20 17.16
C PHE A 253 25.56 -6.82 17.19
N ASP A 254 26.26 -5.82 16.65
CA ASP A 254 25.73 -4.49 16.43
C ASP A 254 25.37 -4.30 14.96
N GLY A 255 24.08 -4.44 14.65
CA GLY A 255 23.52 -4.18 13.33
C GLY A 255 23.22 -2.71 13.05
N ILE A 256 23.39 -1.82 14.03
CA ILE A 256 23.13 -0.38 13.91
C ILE A 256 24.40 0.37 13.51
N ALA A 257 25.53 0.05 14.15
CA ALA A 257 26.81 0.72 13.94
C ALA A 257 27.24 0.85 12.47
N PRO A 258 27.08 -0.18 11.60
CA PRO A 258 27.47 -0.09 10.20
C PRO A 258 26.84 1.09 9.43
N ALA A 259 25.64 1.54 9.82
CA ALA A 259 24.96 2.65 9.17
C ALA A 259 25.82 3.93 9.12
N ALA A 260 26.62 4.19 10.15
CA ALA A 260 27.46 5.38 10.22
C ALA A 260 28.57 5.42 9.16
N GLU A 261 28.86 4.30 8.51
CA GLU A 261 29.92 4.15 7.50
C GLU A 261 29.35 3.98 6.08
N MET A 262 28.08 3.58 5.96
CA MET A 262 27.40 3.40 4.68
C MET A 262 27.29 4.71 3.89
N LYS A 263 27.69 4.65 2.61
CA LYS A 263 27.67 5.77 1.65
C LYS A 263 26.67 5.57 0.51
N GLN A 264 26.21 4.34 0.33
CA GLN A 264 25.23 3.97 -0.69
C GLN A 264 23.88 4.65 -0.43
N PRO A 265 23.06 4.86 -1.48
CA PRO A 265 21.65 5.13 -1.30
C PRO A 265 21.00 4.06 -0.41
N LEU A 266 20.26 4.52 0.60
CA LEU A 266 19.56 3.69 1.58
C LEU A 266 18.05 3.93 1.54
N MET A 267 17.25 2.87 1.46
CA MET A 267 15.83 2.91 1.81
C MET A 267 15.54 2.10 3.07
N VAL A 268 14.76 2.67 3.99
CA VAL A 268 14.21 1.96 5.14
C VAL A 268 12.69 1.93 5.03
N VAL A 269 12.11 0.73 4.91
CA VAL A 269 10.66 0.48 5.00
C VAL A 269 10.36 -0.14 6.36
N HIS A 270 9.53 0.51 7.18
CA HIS A 270 9.22 0.03 8.54
C HIS A 270 7.82 0.47 9.00
N SER A 271 7.46 0.13 10.24
CA SER A 271 6.18 0.48 10.90
C SER A 271 6.41 0.64 12.41
N ASP A 272 5.56 1.41 13.09
CA ASP A 272 5.59 1.51 14.56
C ASP A 272 5.24 0.17 15.25
N ASP A 273 4.45 -0.69 14.59
CA ASP A 273 4.08 -2.03 15.08
C ASP A 273 5.09 -3.12 14.66
N SER A 274 6.19 -2.74 14.02
CA SER A 274 7.30 -3.65 13.72
C SER A 274 8.27 -3.74 14.88
N ALA A 275 9.01 -4.84 15.00
CA ALA A 275 10.07 -4.97 15.99
C ALA A 275 11.09 -3.82 15.87
N LEU A 276 11.48 -3.26 17.02
CA LEU A 276 12.54 -2.24 17.17
C LEU A 276 12.37 -0.97 16.29
N PRO A 277 11.22 -0.27 16.34
CA PRO A 277 10.97 0.90 15.48
C PRO A 277 11.95 2.05 15.77
N ASP A 278 12.30 2.28 17.03
CA ASP A 278 13.30 3.29 17.43
C ASP A 278 14.69 2.99 16.84
N ASN A 279 15.07 1.71 16.79
CA ASN A 279 16.35 1.32 16.20
C ASN A 279 16.34 1.52 14.68
N ALA A 280 15.23 1.23 13.99
CA ALA A 280 15.11 1.51 12.56
C ALA A 280 15.24 3.01 12.27
N ARG A 281 14.63 3.88 13.10
CA ARG A 281 14.80 5.34 13.02
C ARG A 281 16.25 5.77 13.28
N ARG A 282 16.91 5.19 14.30
CA ARG A 282 18.33 5.45 14.61
C ARG A 282 19.26 5.00 13.48
N PHE A 283 19.03 3.82 12.93
CA PHE A 283 19.77 3.28 11.78
C PHE A 283 19.67 4.23 10.57
N TYR A 284 18.46 4.67 10.22
CA TYR A 284 18.23 5.66 9.19
C TYR A 284 18.93 7.01 9.49
N ALA A 285 18.87 7.47 10.73
CA ALA A 285 19.50 8.73 11.13
C ALA A 285 21.03 8.69 10.97
N LEU A 286 21.66 7.57 11.31
CA LEU A 286 23.13 7.39 11.23
C LEU A 286 23.66 7.27 9.80
N ALA A 287 22.86 6.78 8.85
CA ALA A 287 23.26 6.64 7.46
C ALA A 287 23.66 7.99 6.83
N LYS A 288 24.82 8.01 6.15
CA LYS A 288 25.42 9.23 5.55
C LYS A 288 25.08 9.42 4.07
N GLY A 289 24.81 8.34 3.33
CA GLY A 289 24.40 8.41 1.92
C GLY A 289 23.01 9.00 1.71
N PRO A 290 22.58 9.19 0.44
CA PRO A 290 21.20 9.54 0.12
C PRO A 290 20.24 8.55 0.78
N LYS A 291 19.17 9.03 1.42
CA LYS A 291 18.34 8.15 2.25
C LYS A 291 16.85 8.46 2.18
N GLU A 292 16.06 7.39 2.07
CA GLU A 292 14.61 7.41 1.99
C GLU A 292 14.01 6.60 3.15
N LEU A 293 12.96 7.15 3.78
CA LEU A 293 12.22 6.49 4.85
C LEU A 293 10.77 6.33 4.42
N VAL A 294 10.31 5.08 4.34
CA VAL A 294 8.92 4.74 4.06
C VAL A 294 8.33 4.11 5.32
N TRP A 295 7.52 4.89 6.02
CA TRP A 295 6.89 4.44 7.25
C TRP A 295 5.45 4.02 6.95
N MET A 296 5.18 2.71 7.06
CA MET A 296 3.88 2.09 6.81
C MET A 296 3.20 1.73 8.13
N GLU A 297 1.94 1.30 8.04
CA GLU A 297 1.23 0.67 9.16
C GLU A 297 1.38 -0.85 9.12
N GLY A 298 1.07 -1.51 10.24
CA GLY A 298 0.94 -2.96 10.34
C GLY A 298 2.11 -3.65 11.04
N GLU A 299 1.80 -4.81 11.62
CA GLU A 299 2.72 -5.60 12.44
C GLU A 299 3.88 -6.20 11.63
N HIS A 300 4.97 -6.51 12.34
CA HIS A 300 6.24 -6.98 11.76
C HIS A 300 6.09 -8.10 10.71
N THR A 301 5.29 -9.15 11.00
CA THR A 301 5.16 -10.31 10.11
C THR A 301 4.25 -10.06 8.91
N ARG A 302 3.47 -8.97 8.88
CA ARG A 302 2.68 -8.61 7.69
C ARG A 302 3.56 -8.27 6.50
N PHE A 303 4.78 -7.79 6.75
CA PHE A 303 5.76 -7.53 5.70
C PHE A 303 6.35 -8.80 5.07
N TYR A 304 6.02 -10.01 5.56
CA TYR A 304 6.65 -11.26 5.08
C TYR A 304 5.92 -11.91 3.91
N ASP A 305 4.59 -11.81 3.88
CA ASP A 305 3.71 -12.54 2.95
C ASP A 305 2.30 -11.94 2.82
N THR A 306 1.94 -10.89 3.57
CA THR A 306 0.55 -10.46 3.71
C THR A 306 0.21 -9.36 2.70
N GLU A 307 -0.81 -9.57 1.88
CA GLU A 307 -1.32 -8.53 0.97
C GLU A 307 -2.28 -7.56 1.68
N PRO A 308 -2.31 -6.27 1.30
CA PRO A 308 -1.46 -5.63 0.28
C PRO A 308 -0.07 -5.19 0.81
N GLN A 309 0.25 -5.49 2.08
CA GLN A 309 1.42 -4.95 2.78
C GLN A 309 2.74 -5.30 2.09
N ILE A 310 2.97 -6.59 1.81
CA ILE A 310 4.20 -7.05 1.17
C ILE A 310 4.38 -6.44 -0.22
N THR A 311 3.31 -6.33 -1.02
CA THR A 311 3.40 -5.74 -2.35
C THR A 311 3.71 -4.26 -2.27
N ARG A 312 3.13 -3.51 -1.33
CA ARG A 312 3.48 -2.09 -1.12
C ARG A 312 4.95 -1.94 -0.71
N ALA A 313 5.45 -2.77 0.19
CA ALA A 313 6.85 -2.73 0.61
C ALA A 313 7.80 -3.10 -0.55
N ALA A 314 7.49 -4.16 -1.30
CA ALA A 314 8.26 -4.57 -2.46
C ALA A 314 8.25 -3.52 -3.57
N ASP A 315 7.13 -2.84 -3.81
CA ASP A 315 7.04 -1.75 -4.79
C ASP A 315 7.88 -0.54 -4.38
N ALA A 316 7.88 -0.16 -3.10
CA ALA A 316 8.74 0.89 -2.58
C ALA A 316 10.24 0.55 -2.80
N VAL A 317 10.62 -0.69 -2.47
CA VAL A 317 11.99 -1.20 -2.66
C VAL A 317 12.36 -1.26 -4.14
N ALA A 318 11.47 -1.74 -5.01
CA ALA A 318 11.70 -1.78 -6.46
C ALA A 318 11.88 -0.38 -7.04
N GLY A 319 11.07 0.60 -6.61
CA GLY A 319 11.20 2.00 -6.99
C GLY A 319 12.55 2.59 -6.57
N HIS A 320 12.99 2.30 -5.34
CA HIS A 320 14.32 2.69 -4.86
C HIS A 320 15.43 2.14 -5.76
N PHE A 321 15.44 0.83 -5.99
CA PHE A 321 16.45 0.21 -6.86
C PHE A 321 16.34 0.67 -8.31
N ALA A 322 15.15 1.04 -8.80
CA ALA A 322 15.01 1.60 -10.14
C ALA A 322 15.68 2.98 -10.23
N ARG A 323 15.53 3.81 -9.20
CA ARG A 323 16.21 5.12 -9.12
C ARG A 323 17.73 4.99 -9.02
N THR A 324 18.22 4.01 -8.27
CA THR A 324 19.64 3.94 -7.88
C THR A 324 20.48 2.98 -8.71
N LEU A 325 19.88 1.94 -9.30
CA LEU A 325 20.59 0.93 -10.09
C LEU A 325 20.29 1.05 -11.58
N MET A 326 19.11 1.50 -12.01
CA MET A 326 18.83 1.59 -13.45
C MET A 326 19.46 2.82 -14.08
N THR A 327 19.73 2.72 -15.37
CA THR A 327 20.13 3.86 -16.19
C THR A 327 18.94 4.80 -16.44
N ALA A 328 19.23 6.06 -16.76
CA ALA A 328 18.19 7.02 -17.14
C ALA A 328 17.41 6.56 -18.39
N GLY A 329 18.08 5.87 -19.33
CA GLY A 329 17.46 5.31 -20.53
C GLY A 329 16.43 4.22 -20.21
N GLU A 330 16.81 3.24 -19.37
CA GLU A 330 15.91 2.16 -18.94
C GLU A 330 14.69 2.70 -18.19
N ARG A 331 14.89 3.66 -17.28
CA ARG A 331 13.76 4.31 -16.58
C ARG A 331 12.84 5.03 -17.56
N ALA A 332 13.40 5.83 -18.46
CA ALA A 332 12.60 6.59 -19.43
C ALA A 332 11.81 5.69 -20.39
N GLU A 333 12.39 4.56 -20.80
CA GLU A 333 11.69 3.55 -21.63
C GLU A 333 10.48 2.97 -20.90
N ARG A 334 10.66 2.53 -19.65
CA ARG A 334 9.60 1.99 -18.80
C ARG A 334 8.51 3.02 -18.53
N SER A 335 8.88 4.27 -18.21
CA SER A 335 7.91 5.36 -18.06
C SER A 335 7.11 5.61 -19.33
N ARG A 336 7.74 5.56 -20.51
CA ARG A 336 7.02 5.68 -21.79
C ARG A 336 6.04 4.53 -22.02
N ALA A 337 6.44 3.30 -21.70
CA ALA A 337 5.57 2.12 -21.80
C ALA A 337 4.37 2.23 -20.85
N ALA A 338 4.59 2.65 -19.60
CA ALA A 338 3.53 2.86 -18.62
C ALA A 338 2.55 3.97 -19.06
N LEU A 339 3.08 5.10 -19.56
CA LEU A 339 2.26 6.19 -20.11
C LEU A 339 1.42 5.71 -21.31
N ALA A 340 2.01 4.91 -22.20
CA ALA A 340 1.29 4.33 -23.34
C ALA A 340 0.20 3.35 -22.88
N GLY A 341 0.50 2.48 -21.89
CA GLY A 341 -0.45 1.57 -21.29
C GLY A 341 -1.64 2.29 -20.63
N THR A 342 -1.41 3.41 -19.93
CA THR A 342 -2.49 4.22 -19.36
C THR A 342 -3.35 4.88 -20.43
N ARG A 343 -2.75 5.33 -21.54
CA ARG A 343 -3.53 5.85 -22.68
C ARG A 343 -4.39 4.76 -23.33
N GLU A 344 -3.83 3.57 -23.48
CA GLU A 344 -4.54 2.41 -24.03
C GLU A 344 -5.70 1.96 -23.13
N PHE A 345 -5.51 1.98 -21.80
CA PHE A 345 -6.58 1.76 -20.84
C PHE A 345 -7.79 2.66 -21.12
N PHE A 346 -7.58 3.97 -21.24
CA PHE A 346 -8.68 4.89 -21.52
C PHE A 346 -9.24 4.72 -22.94
N ALA A 347 -8.39 4.53 -23.95
CA ALA A 347 -8.82 4.35 -25.33
C ALA A 347 -9.73 3.12 -25.50
N ALA A 348 -9.40 2.00 -24.85
CA ALA A 348 -10.21 0.79 -24.88
C ALA A 348 -11.60 1.00 -24.23
N LEU A 349 -11.64 1.76 -23.14
CA LEU A 349 -12.87 2.08 -22.42
C LEU A 349 -13.76 3.04 -23.20
N GLU A 350 -13.21 4.10 -23.78
CA GLU A 350 -13.95 5.01 -24.66
C GLU A 350 -14.54 4.30 -25.89
N ALA A 351 -13.84 3.28 -26.40
CA ALA A 351 -14.33 2.41 -27.46
C ALA A 351 -15.35 1.37 -26.98
N MET A 352 -15.55 1.22 -25.66
CA MET A 352 -16.33 0.16 -25.02
C MET A 352 -15.91 -1.26 -25.48
N ASP A 353 -14.62 -1.44 -25.78
CA ASP A 353 -14.03 -2.69 -26.23
C ASP A 353 -13.45 -3.46 -25.03
N VAL A 354 -14.26 -4.35 -24.46
CA VAL A 354 -13.92 -5.11 -23.25
C VAL A 354 -12.71 -6.04 -23.47
N PRO A 355 -12.61 -6.82 -24.57
CA PRO A 355 -11.41 -7.61 -24.85
C PRO A 355 -10.13 -6.76 -24.92
N ARG A 356 -10.18 -5.61 -25.60
CA ARG A 356 -9.04 -4.67 -25.69
C ARG A 356 -8.67 -4.10 -24.32
N PHE A 357 -9.67 -3.74 -23.52
CA PHE A 357 -9.48 -3.25 -22.15
C PHE A 357 -8.81 -4.31 -21.28
N LEU A 358 -9.30 -5.54 -21.30
CA LEU A 358 -8.74 -6.65 -20.54
C LEU A 358 -7.33 -7.01 -20.97
N ASN A 359 -6.96 -6.79 -22.24
CA ASN A 359 -5.59 -7.00 -22.70
C ASN A 359 -4.58 -6.03 -22.04
N VAL A 360 -5.01 -4.88 -21.52
CA VAL A 360 -4.11 -3.98 -20.78
C VAL A 360 -3.73 -4.58 -19.41
N TRP A 361 -4.60 -5.41 -18.83
CA TRP A 361 -4.42 -5.94 -17.49
C TRP A 361 -3.53 -7.17 -17.42
N ALA A 362 -2.76 -7.26 -16.34
CA ALA A 362 -2.13 -8.51 -15.93
C ALA A 362 -3.21 -9.49 -15.42
N GLU A 363 -2.97 -10.80 -15.52
CA GLU A 363 -3.91 -11.81 -15.02
C GLU A 363 -4.23 -11.64 -13.52
N TYR A 364 -3.23 -11.22 -12.74
CA TYR A 364 -3.33 -10.93 -11.31
C TYR A 364 -3.65 -9.45 -10.99
N GLY A 365 -4.09 -8.67 -12.00
CA GLY A 365 -4.35 -7.24 -11.85
C GLY A 365 -5.40 -6.92 -10.79
N VAL A 366 -5.20 -5.83 -10.06
CA VAL A 366 -6.11 -5.37 -9.00
C VAL A 366 -6.62 -3.97 -9.31
N GLN A 367 -7.94 -3.77 -9.22
CA GLN A 367 -8.53 -2.43 -9.24
C GLN A 367 -9.03 -2.05 -7.84
N GLU A 368 -8.67 -0.87 -7.37
CA GLU A 368 -9.10 -0.34 -6.07
C GLU A 368 -9.85 0.97 -6.25
N MET A 369 -10.96 1.11 -5.54
CA MET A 369 -11.79 2.31 -5.50
C MET A 369 -12.12 2.61 -4.04
N PRO A 370 -11.18 3.21 -3.28
CA PRO A 370 -11.28 3.29 -1.83
C PRO A 370 -12.54 4.02 -1.34
N TYR A 371 -13.02 4.99 -2.13
CA TYR A 371 -14.17 5.82 -1.81
C TYR A 371 -15.48 5.32 -2.41
N SER A 372 -15.54 4.11 -2.98
CA SER A 372 -16.80 3.54 -3.46
C SER A 372 -17.87 3.54 -2.36
N PRO A 373 -19.08 4.10 -2.62
CA PRO A 373 -20.16 4.06 -1.66
C PRO A 373 -20.71 2.63 -1.49
N PRO A 374 -21.50 2.36 -0.43
CA PRO A 374 -22.18 1.08 -0.26
C PRO A 374 -22.96 0.66 -1.51
N GLY A 375 -22.95 -0.64 -1.82
CA GLY A 375 -23.55 -1.18 -3.05
C GLY A 375 -22.58 -1.23 -4.25
N PHE A 376 -21.38 -0.66 -4.13
CA PHE A 376 -20.37 -0.70 -5.18
C PHE A 376 -19.08 -1.39 -4.71
N PRO A 377 -18.33 -2.06 -5.62
CA PRO A 377 -17.08 -2.69 -5.25
C PRO A 377 -16.05 -1.64 -4.83
N LYS A 378 -15.41 -1.88 -3.68
CA LYS A 378 -14.21 -1.12 -3.24
C LYS A 378 -12.93 -1.69 -3.84
N ARG A 379 -12.97 -2.94 -4.31
CA ARG A 379 -11.84 -3.68 -4.81
C ARG A 379 -12.29 -4.79 -5.77
N LEU A 380 -11.51 -5.02 -6.81
CA LEU A 380 -11.63 -6.14 -7.73
C LEU A 380 -10.25 -6.81 -7.82
N ASP A 381 -10.20 -8.10 -7.48
CA ASP A 381 -8.97 -8.89 -7.47
C ASP A 381 -8.95 -9.87 -8.65
N GLY A 382 -7.94 -9.73 -9.51
CA GLY A 382 -7.74 -10.56 -10.68
C GLY A 382 -8.54 -10.11 -11.90
N LYS A 383 -8.00 -10.43 -13.07
CA LYS A 383 -8.58 -10.06 -14.38
C LYS A 383 -9.99 -10.60 -14.59
N ALA A 384 -10.32 -11.77 -14.03
CA ALA A 384 -11.67 -12.34 -14.10
C ALA A 384 -12.72 -11.50 -13.34
N ALA A 385 -12.36 -10.96 -12.16
CA ALA A 385 -13.25 -10.06 -11.41
C ALA A 385 -13.45 -8.74 -12.15
N ILE A 386 -12.39 -8.24 -12.79
CA ILE A 386 -12.42 -7.04 -13.64
C ILE A 386 -13.32 -7.30 -14.86
N GLU A 387 -13.13 -8.41 -15.58
CA GLU A 387 -13.99 -8.80 -16.72
C GLU A 387 -15.46 -8.83 -16.34
N LYS A 388 -15.80 -9.52 -15.24
CA LYS A 388 -17.18 -9.58 -14.74
C LYS A 388 -17.76 -8.18 -14.49
N GLN A 389 -16.97 -7.25 -13.99
CA GLN A 389 -17.41 -5.88 -13.73
C GLN A 389 -17.64 -5.07 -15.01
N TYR A 390 -16.84 -5.26 -16.06
CA TYR A 390 -16.90 -4.42 -17.27
C TYR A 390 -17.62 -5.07 -18.46
N ALA A 391 -17.93 -6.36 -18.44
CA ALA A 391 -18.61 -7.04 -19.55
C ALA A 391 -19.93 -6.36 -19.99
N PRO A 392 -20.76 -5.79 -19.09
CA PRO A 392 -22.01 -5.14 -19.51
C PRO A 392 -21.88 -3.72 -20.07
N LEU A 393 -20.67 -3.15 -20.19
CA LEU A 393 -20.47 -1.76 -20.65
C LEU A 393 -21.26 -1.41 -21.94
N PRO A 394 -21.18 -2.18 -23.05
CA PRO A 394 -21.84 -1.81 -24.30
C PRO A 394 -23.37 -1.87 -24.21
N ALA A 395 -23.90 -2.66 -23.28
CA ALA A 395 -25.33 -2.79 -23.04
C ALA A 395 -25.86 -1.63 -22.19
N ALA A 396 -25.07 -1.11 -21.24
CA ALA A 396 -25.50 -0.11 -20.26
C ALA A 396 -25.33 1.35 -20.73
N TYR A 397 -24.37 1.64 -21.63
CA TYR A 397 -23.96 3.02 -21.96
C TYR A 397 -24.18 3.39 -23.42
N THR A 398 -24.52 4.66 -23.67
CA THR A 398 -24.58 5.23 -25.03
C THR A 398 -23.20 5.69 -25.50
N GLY A 399 -22.31 6.00 -24.57
CA GLY A 399 -20.92 6.36 -24.82
C GLY A 399 -20.22 6.83 -23.55
N MET A 400 -18.89 6.86 -23.59
CA MET A 400 -18.07 7.34 -22.48
C MET A 400 -16.82 8.07 -22.98
N LYS A 401 -16.42 9.10 -22.24
CA LYS A 401 -15.23 9.90 -22.50
C LYS A 401 -14.45 10.14 -21.23
N PHE A 402 -13.12 10.01 -21.33
CA PHE A 402 -12.18 10.17 -20.23
C PHE A 402 -11.10 11.20 -20.57
N PRO A 403 -11.47 12.50 -20.68
CA PRO A 403 -10.51 13.54 -21.03
C PRO A 403 -9.40 13.62 -19.96
N LEU A 404 -8.18 13.27 -20.37
CA LEU A 404 -6.98 13.40 -19.55
C LEU A 404 -6.63 14.89 -19.42
N THR A 405 -6.76 15.43 -18.23
CA THR A 405 -6.30 16.80 -17.89
C THR A 405 -4.83 16.81 -17.50
N ARG A 406 -4.34 15.72 -16.91
CA ARG A 406 -2.93 15.50 -16.61
C ARG A 406 -2.60 14.02 -16.72
N LEU A 407 -1.41 13.72 -17.24
CA LEU A 407 -0.85 12.37 -17.27
C LEU A 407 0.66 12.48 -17.04
N ALA A 408 1.17 11.92 -15.96
CA ALA A 408 2.57 12.01 -15.60
C ALA A 408 3.10 10.68 -15.06
N ALA A 409 4.27 10.25 -15.55
CA ALA A 409 5.02 9.18 -14.90
C ALA A 409 5.63 9.70 -13.59
N THR A 410 5.76 8.83 -12.60
CA THR A 410 6.46 9.15 -11.36
C THR A 410 7.95 8.82 -11.48
N ASP A 411 8.68 9.01 -10.39
CA ASP A 411 10.07 8.60 -10.23
C ASP A 411 10.24 7.06 -10.18
N ASP A 412 9.17 6.34 -9.79
CA ASP A 412 9.01 4.92 -10.09
C ASP A 412 8.60 4.78 -11.57
N PRO A 413 9.47 4.22 -12.43
CA PRO A 413 9.23 4.17 -13.86
C PRO A 413 8.05 3.27 -14.27
N TYR A 414 7.46 2.54 -13.32
CA TYR A 414 6.28 1.70 -13.53
C TYR A 414 4.96 2.37 -13.17
N THR A 415 5.01 3.55 -12.53
CA THR A 415 3.83 4.18 -11.97
C THR A 415 3.49 5.48 -12.71
N VAL A 416 2.21 5.65 -13.02
CA VAL A 416 1.65 6.81 -13.71
C VAL A 416 0.50 7.36 -12.88
N ILE A 417 0.50 8.68 -12.70
CA ILE A 417 -0.62 9.41 -12.11
C ILE A 417 -1.37 10.12 -13.24
N ALA A 418 -2.69 9.95 -13.27
CA ALA A 418 -3.57 10.63 -14.21
C ALA A 418 -4.64 11.44 -13.47
N GLU A 419 -4.89 12.66 -13.92
CA GLU A 419 -6.06 13.45 -13.55
C GLU A 419 -6.99 13.51 -14.77
N TYR A 420 -8.23 13.08 -14.64
CA TYR A 420 -9.15 12.94 -15.77
C TYR A 420 -10.60 13.19 -15.40
N GLY A 421 -11.40 13.60 -16.39
CA GLY A 421 -12.85 13.58 -16.30
C GLY A 421 -13.40 12.20 -16.64
N GLY A 422 -14.59 11.86 -16.18
CA GLY A 422 -15.38 10.74 -16.69
C GLY A 422 -16.76 11.26 -17.05
N SER A 423 -17.07 11.28 -18.34
CA SER A 423 -18.36 11.73 -18.88
C SER A 423 -19.03 10.56 -19.60
N ILE A 424 -20.13 10.06 -19.05
CA ILE A 424 -20.75 8.79 -19.44
C ILE A 424 -22.24 9.00 -19.67
N GLY A 425 -22.72 8.66 -20.87
CA GLY A 425 -24.15 8.68 -21.20
C GLY A 425 -24.81 7.34 -20.85
N LEU A 426 -25.91 7.38 -20.10
CA LEU A 426 -26.63 6.18 -19.65
C LEU A 426 -27.73 5.81 -20.65
N LYS A 427 -27.86 4.54 -21.02
CA LYS A 427 -29.00 4.11 -21.87
C LYS A 427 -30.35 4.18 -21.15
N SER A 428 -30.35 4.14 -19.82
CA SER A 428 -31.53 4.40 -18.99
C SER A 428 -31.99 5.88 -19.01
N GLY A 429 -31.23 6.77 -19.66
CA GLY A 429 -31.43 8.21 -19.61
C GLY A 429 -30.53 8.87 -18.55
N GLY A 430 -30.08 10.09 -18.85
CA GLY A 430 -29.17 10.85 -18.00
C GLY A 430 -27.69 10.74 -18.40
N ARG A 431 -26.86 11.54 -17.74
CA ARG A 431 -25.41 11.60 -17.94
C ARG A 431 -24.71 11.66 -16.59
N TYR A 432 -23.64 10.91 -16.48
CA TYR A 432 -22.76 10.89 -15.32
C TYR A 432 -21.47 11.65 -15.64
N ASP A 433 -21.15 12.67 -14.85
CA ASP A 433 -19.95 13.48 -15.02
C ASP A 433 -19.19 13.56 -13.71
N ASN A 434 -17.99 13.00 -13.63
CA ASN A 434 -17.15 13.06 -12.42
C ASN A 434 -15.69 13.38 -12.77
N ARG A 435 -14.89 13.75 -11.76
CA ARG A 435 -13.44 13.91 -11.86
C ARG A 435 -12.74 12.84 -11.06
N TYR A 436 -11.60 12.42 -11.58
CA TYR A 436 -10.83 11.31 -11.08
C TYR A 436 -9.36 11.68 -10.95
N VAL A 437 -8.73 11.12 -9.92
CA VAL A 437 -7.29 10.90 -9.86
C VAL A 437 -7.05 9.40 -9.89
N GLY A 438 -6.27 8.92 -10.86
CA GLY A 438 -5.92 7.51 -11.00
C GLY A 438 -4.43 7.29 -10.81
N VAL A 439 -4.07 6.25 -10.07
CA VAL A 439 -2.69 5.77 -9.93
C VAL A 439 -2.61 4.41 -10.62
N PHE A 440 -1.82 4.33 -11.67
CA PHE A 440 -1.67 3.16 -12.53
C PHE A 440 -0.26 2.61 -12.35
N THR A 441 -0.14 1.35 -11.94
CA THR A 441 1.16 0.68 -11.78
C THR A 441 1.22 -0.53 -12.71
N PHE A 442 2.26 -0.58 -13.53
CA PHE A 442 2.50 -1.63 -14.51
C PHE A 442 3.55 -2.63 -14.04
N ASP A 443 3.52 -3.83 -14.62
CA ASP A 443 4.58 -4.83 -14.51
C ASP A 443 5.64 -4.65 -15.62
N GLU A 444 6.66 -5.51 -15.60
CA GLU A 444 7.75 -5.52 -16.58
C GLU A 444 7.31 -5.93 -17.99
N ALA A 445 6.17 -6.61 -18.12
CA ALA A 445 5.56 -6.92 -19.40
C ALA A 445 4.71 -5.76 -19.94
N GLY A 446 4.64 -4.63 -19.22
CA GLY A 446 3.82 -3.48 -19.58
C GLY A 446 2.33 -3.72 -19.35
N LYS A 447 1.96 -4.70 -18.53
CA LYS A 447 0.57 -4.98 -18.14
C LYS A 447 0.23 -4.26 -16.84
N LEU A 448 -0.99 -3.75 -16.76
CA LEU A 448 -1.50 -3.03 -15.60
C LEU A 448 -1.74 -4.04 -14.47
N LYS A 449 -0.95 -3.93 -13.41
CA LYS A 449 -1.08 -4.79 -12.22
C LYS A 449 -1.92 -4.14 -11.11
N ARG A 450 -1.97 -2.81 -11.06
CA ARG A 450 -2.76 -2.08 -10.09
C ARG A 450 -3.30 -0.78 -10.68
N CYS A 451 -4.58 -0.53 -10.47
CA CYS A 451 -5.21 0.76 -10.74
C CYS A 451 -5.97 1.18 -9.49
N SER A 452 -5.56 2.28 -8.85
CA SER A 452 -6.30 2.89 -7.75
C SER A 452 -6.97 4.17 -8.26
N GLU A 453 -8.30 4.25 -8.14
CA GLU A 453 -9.08 5.41 -8.59
C GLU A 453 -9.71 6.13 -7.40
N TYR A 454 -9.50 7.45 -7.37
CA TYR A 454 -10.07 8.36 -6.39
C TYR A 454 -11.01 9.32 -7.10
N PHE A 455 -12.23 9.44 -6.62
CA PHE A 455 -13.29 10.23 -7.24
C PHE A 455 -14.27 10.70 -6.18
N ASP A 456 -15.15 11.64 -6.54
CA ASP A 456 -16.23 12.08 -5.66
C ASP A 456 -17.35 11.03 -5.64
N PRO A 457 -17.60 10.35 -4.50
CA PRO A 457 -18.63 9.32 -4.40
C PRO A 457 -20.05 9.90 -4.45
N PHE A 458 -20.25 11.17 -4.11
CA PHE A 458 -21.59 11.77 -4.12
C PHE A 458 -22.09 12.01 -5.53
N THR A 459 -21.19 12.44 -6.42
CA THR A 459 -21.49 12.56 -7.85
C THR A 459 -21.88 11.22 -8.46
N LEU A 460 -21.30 10.12 -7.98
CA LEU A 460 -21.72 8.78 -8.37
C LEU A 460 -23.12 8.43 -7.86
N LEU A 461 -23.42 8.67 -6.59
CA LEU A 461 -24.75 8.42 -6.03
C LEU A 461 -25.85 9.22 -6.75
N ALA A 462 -25.57 10.48 -7.10
CA ALA A 462 -26.50 11.32 -7.85
C ALA A 462 -26.77 10.81 -9.28
N GLY A 463 -25.77 10.19 -9.92
CA GLY A 463 -25.93 9.56 -11.24
C GLY A 463 -26.68 8.22 -11.20
N PHE A 464 -26.70 7.55 -10.04
CA PHE A 464 -27.28 6.21 -9.85
C PHE A 464 -28.14 6.14 -8.58
N PRO A 465 -29.29 6.85 -8.54
CA PRO A 465 -30.10 7.02 -7.33
C PRO A 465 -30.66 5.71 -6.75
N GLY A 466 -30.69 4.63 -7.53
CA GLY A 466 -31.17 3.31 -7.07
C GLY A 466 -30.23 2.55 -6.13
N ALA A 467 -28.96 2.97 -5.97
CA ALA A 467 -27.94 2.11 -5.35
C ALA A 467 -27.70 2.31 -3.84
N ALA A 468 -28.15 3.41 -3.22
CA ALA A 468 -27.81 3.70 -1.81
C ALA A 468 -28.97 4.22 -0.93
N ALA A 469 -30.21 4.14 -1.41
CA ALA A 469 -31.27 5.03 -0.92
C ALA A 469 -32.04 4.58 0.33
N MET A 470 -31.49 3.76 1.24
CA MET A 470 -32.31 3.27 2.37
C MET A 470 -31.69 3.20 3.79
N GLY A 471 -30.40 3.49 3.98
CA GLY A 471 -29.74 3.43 5.29
C GLY A 471 -29.26 4.78 5.87
N ALA A 472 -28.57 4.73 7.02
CA ALA A 472 -27.90 5.89 7.65
C ALA A 472 -26.94 6.63 6.72
N ASP A 473 -26.29 5.89 5.84
CA ASP A 473 -25.36 6.43 4.85
C ASP A 473 -26.05 7.33 3.81
N GLY A 474 -27.35 7.08 3.53
CA GLY A 474 -28.15 7.94 2.65
C GLY A 474 -28.47 9.29 3.29
N ALA A 475 -28.86 9.30 4.57
CA ALA A 475 -29.09 10.54 5.32
C ALA A 475 -27.79 11.34 5.50
N ARG A 476 -26.68 10.65 5.78
CA ARG A 476 -25.35 11.27 5.87
C ARG A 476 -24.94 11.94 4.56
N THR A 477 -25.17 11.25 3.44
CA THR A 477 -24.90 11.77 2.10
C THR A 477 -25.62 13.08 1.83
N VAL A 478 -26.89 13.18 2.20
CA VAL A 478 -27.68 14.41 2.02
C VAL A 478 -27.07 15.58 2.79
N LEU A 479 -26.67 15.34 4.04
CA LEU A 479 -26.13 16.39 4.92
C LEU A 479 -24.71 16.82 4.51
N GLU A 480 -23.83 15.88 4.17
CA GLU A 480 -22.46 16.19 3.75
C GLU A 480 -22.40 16.86 2.38
N SER A 481 -23.46 16.71 1.56
CA SER A 481 -23.59 17.39 0.27
C SER A 481 -23.90 18.89 0.38
N LEU A 482 -24.59 19.33 1.44
CA LEU A 482 -25.00 20.73 1.64
C LEU A 482 -23.84 21.74 1.54
N PRO A 483 -22.77 21.66 2.36
CA PRO A 483 -21.70 22.66 2.35
C PRO A 483 -20.99 22.70 1.00
N ARG A 484 -20.82 21.54 0.36
CA ARG A 484 -20.18 21.42 -0.95
C ARG A 484 -20.97 22.10 -2.05
N LEU A 485 -22.29 21.88 -2.09
CA LEU A 485 -23.17 22.46 -3.10
C LEU A 485 -23.31 23.98 -2.90
N ALA A 486 -23.32 24.46 -1.66
CA ALA A 486 -23.30 25.89 -1.35
C ALA A 486 -22.03 26.56 -1.90
N ASP A 487 -20.86 26.00 -1.58
CA ASP A 487 -19.57 26.55 -2.02
C ASP A 487 -19.37 26.49 -3.53
N ALA A 488 -19.91 25.45 -4.17
CA ALA A 488 -19.90 25.30 -5.63
C ALA A 488 -20.96 26.16 -6.35
N ARG A 489 -21.89 26.77 -5.61
CA ARG A 489 -23.07 27.49 -6.12
C ARG A 489 -23.97 26.63 -7.00
N ASP A 490 -24.04 25.33 -6.72
CA ASP A 490 -24.94 24.40 -7.41
C ASP A 490 -26.32 24.39 -6.73
N TRP A 491 -27.11 25.44 -7.02
CA TRP A 491 -28.44 25.63 -6.45
C TRP A 491 -29.44 24.56 -6.93
N ALA A 492 -29.30 24.08 -8.16
CA ALA A 492 -30.15 23.03 -8.71
C ALA A 492 -29.89 21.68 -8.02
N GLY A 493 -28.62 21.35 -7.76
CA GLY A 493 -28.23 20.20 -6.94
C GLY A 493 -28.70 20.35 -5.49
N MET A 494 -28.51 21.52 -4.89
CA MET A 494 -28.92 21.80 -3.51
C MET A 494 -30.43 21.64 -3.31
N ARG A 495 -31.23 22.14 -4.26
CA ARG A 495 -32.70 22.02 -4.20
C ARG A 495 -33.18 20.56 -4.11
N LYS A 496 -32.46 19.62 -4.74
CA LYS A 496 -32.79 18.19 -4.72
C LYS A 496 -32.65 17.56 -3.34
N LEU A 497 -31.90 18.18 -2.41
CA LEU A 497 -31.69 17.67 -1.06
C LEU A 497 -32.88 17.91 -0.14
N PHE A 498 -33.76 18.87 -0.48
CA PHE A 498 -34.87 19.29 0.38
C PHE A 498 -36.20 18.68 -0.07
N ALA A 499 -37.10 18.49 0.89
CA ALA A 499 -38.51 18.24 0.61
C ALA A 499 -39.17 19.50 0.01
N GLY A 500 -40.45 19.42 -0.37
CA GLY A 500 -41.14 20.59 -0.94
C GLY A 500 -41.16 21.80 0.00
N GLU A 501 -41.32 21.55 1.30
CA GLU A 501 -41.28 22.54 2.37
C GLU A 501 -40.34 22.11 3.48
N VAL A 502 -39.75 23.09 4.17
CA VAL A 502 -38.71 22.90 5.18
C VAL A 502 -39.02 23.79 6.38
N ASP A 503 -38.98 23.23 7.58
CA ASP A 503 -38.97 24.02 8.82
C ASP A 503 -37.57 24.63 8.98
N PHE A 504 -37.44 25.94 8.81
CA PHE A 504 -36.17 26.64 8.70
C PHE A 504 -35.94 27.63 9.85
N ASP A 505 -34.78 27.54 10.50
CA ASP A 505 -34.40 28.42 11.61
C ASP A 505 -32.91 28.80 11.55
N TYR A 506 -32.62 29.92 10.89
CA TYR A 506 -31.30 30.57 10.90
C TYR A 506 -31.41 31.96 11.54
N THR A 507 -32.34 32.11 12.49
CA THR A 507 -32.60 33.38 13.19
C THR A 507 -31.36 33.88 13.93
N SER A 508 -30.51 32.98 14.40
CA SER A 508 -29.20 33.28 14.99
C SER A 508 -28.26 34.07 14.08
N VAL A 509 -28.46 34.02 12.75
CA VAL A 509 -27.62 34.69 11.75
C VAL A 509 -28.31 35.89 11.12
N ALA A 510 -29.60 35.79 10.81
CA ALA A 510 -30.32 36.81 10.03
C ALA A 510 -31.37 37.59 10.82
N GLY A 511 -31.62 37.23 12.09
CA GLY A 511 -32.79 37.68 12.83
C GLY A 511 -34.10 37.09 12.29
N GLY A 512 -35.24 37.56 12.79
CA GLY A 512 -36.56 37.08 12.41
C GLY A 512 -37.06 35.91 13.26
N GLU A 513 -38.11 35.24 12.79
CA GLU A 513 -38.74 34.09 13.45
C GLU A 513 -38.53 32.80 12.64
N PRO A 514 -38.40 31.63 13.30
CA PRO A 514 -38.42 30.34 12.62
C PRO A 514 -39.69 30.19 11.77
N ALA A 515 -39.54 29.70 10.54
CA ALA A 515 -40.65 29.61 9.60
C ALA A 515 -40.61 28.34 8.78
N ARG A 516 -41.79 27.86 8.39
CA ARG A 516 -41.91 26.83 7.37
C ARG A 516 -41.92 27.50 6.00
N VAL A 517 -40.93 27.16 5.18
CA VAL A 517 -40.68 27.82 3.88
C VAL A 517 -40.66 26.81 2.75
N LYS A 518 -41.00 27.24 1.53
CA LYS A 518 -40.79 26.41 0.34
C LYS A 518 -39.30 26.26 0.08
N ALA A 519 -38.86 25.05 -0.25
CA ALA A 519 -37.46 24.79 -0.50
C ALA A 519 -36.90 25.58 -1.70
N ASP A 520 -37.74 25.88 -2.69
CA ASP A 520 -37.38 26.73 -3.83
C ASP A 520 -37.02 28.16 -3.37
N ASP A 521 -37.84 28.74 -2.49
CA ASP A 521 -37.62 30.08 -1.95
C ASP A 521 -36.40 30.11 -1.01
N LEU A 522 -36.22 29.06 -0.21
CA LEU A 522 -35.05 28.90 0.67
C LEU A 522 -33.74 28.88 -0.13
N VAL A 523 -33.65 28.02 -1.16
CA VAL A 523 -32.45 27.88 -1.99
C VAL A 523 -32.18 29.15 -2.79
N ALA A 524 -33.23 29.80 -3.30
CA ALA A 524 -33.11 31.09 -3.99
C ALA A 524 -32.57 32.18 -3.04
N GLY A 525 -33.08 32.24 -1.81
CA GLY A 525 -32.63 33.16 -0.77
C GLY A 525 -31.16 32.96 -0.39
N TRP A 526 -30.72 31.71 -0.23
CA TRP A 526 -29.31 31.39 -0.04
C TRP A 526 -28.44 31.78 -1.24
N GLY A 527 -28.91 31.53 -2.46
CA GLY A 527 -28.23 31.95 -3.68
C GLY A 527 -28.03 33.45 -3.75
N GLN A 528 -29.06 34.23 -3.42
CA GLN A 528 -28.97 35.69 -3.33
C GLN A 528 -28.02 36.13 -2.21
N GLY A 529 -28.16 35.56 -1.02
CA GLY A 529 -27.34 35.92 0.14
C GLY A 529 -25.84 35.64 -0.07
N LEU A 530 -25.49 34.54 -0.73
CA LEU A 530 -24.11 34.15 -0.98
C LEU A 530 -23.50 34.82 -2.23
N SER A 531 -24.33 35.38 -3.12
CA SER A 531 -23.86 36.04 -4.35
C SER A 531 -22.96 37.25 -4.09
N ARG A 532 -23.13 37.93 -2.95
CA ARG A 532 -22.34 39.10 -2.54
C ARG A 532 -20.90 38.77 -2.13
N TYR A 533 -20.61 37.49 -1.88
CA TYR A 533 -19.27 37.03 -1.56
C TYR A 533 -18.57 36.57 -2.83
N LYS A 534 -17.28 36.81 -2.95
CA LYS A 534 -16.44 36.30 -4.03
C LYS A 534 -16.22 34.79 -3.88
N GLN A 535 -16.05 34.34 -2.66
CA GLN A 535 -15.84 32.93 -2.32
C GLN A 535 -16.45 32.61 -0.95
N THR A 536 -16.95 31.40 -0.82
CA THR A 536 -17.42 30.84 0.45
C THR A 536 -16.74 29.50 0.67
N LYS A 537 -16.55 29.15 1.95
CA LYS A 537 -16.06 27.84 2.35
C LYS A 537 -16.76 27.37 3.61
N HIS A 538 -17.52 26.30 3.51
CA HIS A 538 -18.15 25.62 4.64
C HIS A 538 -17.33 24.38 5.02
N ASN A 539 -17.13 24.18 6.32
CA ASN A 539 -16.41 23.04 6.88
C ASN A 539 -17.18 22.50 8.09
N PHE A 540 -17.72 21.28 7.97
CA PHE A 540 -18.60 20.66 8.96
C PHE A 540 -17.92 19.44 9.58
N SER A 541 -18.21 19.17 10.86
CA SER A 541 -17.86 17.90 11.49
C SER A 541 -18.71 16.76 10.91
N THR A 542 -18.29 15.51 11.14
CA THR A 542 -19.09 14.35 10.77
C THR A 542 -20.45 14.39 11.48
N PRO A 543 -21.59 14.25 10.76
CA PRO A 543 -22.91 14.22 11.37
C PRO A 543 -23.15 13.01 12.27
N GLU A 544 -23.63 13.27 13.48
CA GLU A 544 -24.25 12.26 14.34
C GLU A 544 -25.69 12.07 13.89
N ILE A 545 -26.05 10.89 13.39
CA ILE A 545 -27.36 10.64 12.77
C ILE A 545 -28.09 9.53 13.53
N LYS A 546 -29.36 9.79 13.87
CA LYS A 546 -30.28 8.80 14.42
C LYS A 546 -31.43 8.59 13.44
N ILE A 547 -31.69 7.33 13.08
CA ILE A 547 -32.80 6.95 12.19
C ILE A 547 -33.87 6.23 13.00
N GLU A 548 -35.11 6.66 12.78
CA GLU A 548 -36.32 6.05 13.33
C GLU A 548 -37.32 5.86 12.18
N GLY A 549 -37.28 4.65 11.59
CA GLY A 549 -38.09 4.31 10.42
C GLY A 549 -37.79 5.18 9.19
N ASP A 550 -38.75 6.02 8.84
CA ASP A 550 -38.69 6.96 7.70
C ASP A 550 -38.32 8.38 8.12
N ALA A 551 -37.93 8.58 9.38
CA ALA A 551 -37.41 9.85 9.88
C ALA A 551 -35.94 9.71 10.30
N ALA A 552 -35.18 10.78 10.14
CA ALA A 552 -33.83 10.90 10.69
C ALA A 552 -33.65 12.26 11.37
N SER A 553 -32.90 12.27 12.46
CA SER A 553 -32.39 13.50 13.08
C SER A 553 -30.86 13.49 13.00
N ALA A 554 -30.28 14.67 12.83
CA ALA A 554 -28.84 14.81 12.75
C ALA A 554 -28.34 16.09 13.42
N THR A 555 -27.19 15.98 14.08
CA THR A 555 -26.51 17.10 14.72
C THR A 555 -25.02 17.11 14.34
N PHE A 556 -24.47 18.29 14.12
CA PHE A 556 -23.04 18.49 13.86
C PHE A 556 -22.63 19.94 14.12
N THR A 557 -21.33 20.15 14.29
CA THR A 557 -20.74 21.49 14.36
C THR A 557 -20.27 21.90 12.97
N GLY A 558 -20.24 23.21 12.70
CA GLY A 558 -19.72 23.70 11.45
C GLY A 558 -19.22 25.13 11.53
N GLN A 559 -18.34 25.47 10.59
CA GLN A 559 -17.90 26.83 10.36
C GLN A 559 -18.02 27.19 8.87
N ALA A 560 -18.34 28.45 8.61
CA ALA A 560 -18.38 29.04 7.28
C ALA A 560 -17.44 30.24 7.22
N THR A 561 -16.67 30.36 6.15
CA THR A 561 -15.83 31.52 5.87
C THR A 561 -16.22 32.12 4.53
N HIS A 562 -16.42 33.42 4.52
CA HIS A 562 -16.89 34.21 3.40
C HIS A 562 -15.86 35.29 3.07
N ILE A 563 -15.53 35.43 1.79
CA ILE A 563 -14.53 36.35 1.28
C ILE A 563 -15.23 37.33 0.35
N ARG A 564 -15.08 38.63 0.59
CA ARG A 564 -15.66 39.71 -0.24
C ARG A 564 -14.56 40.59 -0.82
N ASP A 565 -14.72 41.02 -2.06
CA ASP A 565 -13.86 42.03 -2.66
C ASP A 565 -14.29 43.42 -2.14
N ALA A 566 -13.37 44.13 -1.49
CA ALA A 566 -13.62 45.47 -0.94
C ALA A 566 -13.18 46.58 -1.89
N GLY A 567 -12.75 46.24 -3.12
CA GLY A 567 -12.22 47.18 -4.10
C GLY A 567 -10.75 47.52 -3.86
N GLY A 568 -10.07 48.03 -4.90
CA GLY A 568 -8.66 48.45 -4.82
C GLY A 568 -7.66 47.32 -4.51
N GLY A 569 -8.02 46.06 -4.79
CA GLY A 569 -7.21 44.87 -4.49
C GLY A 569 -7.30 44.38 -3.04
N LYS A 570 -8.17 44.98 -2.20
CA LYS A 570 -8.39 44.56 -0.82
C LYS A 570 -9.51 43.53 -0.72
N VAL A 571 -9.38 42.60 0.22
CA VAL A 571 -10.35 41.52 0.45
C VAL A 571 -10.73 41.51 1.92
N THR A 572 -12.02 41.48 2.23
CA THR A 572 -12.51 41.31 3.61
C THR A 572 -12.95 39.88 3.83
N ARG A 573 -12.80 39.42 5.08
CA ARG A 573 -13.18 38.07 5.50
C ARG A 573 -14.18 38.15 6.65
N TRP A 574 -15.22 37.34 6.55
CA TRP A 574 -16.16 37.06 7.63
C TRP A 574 -16.24 35.56 7.86
N SER A 575 -16.07 35.12 9.11
CA SER A 575 -16.20 33.73 9.51
C SER A 575 -17.24 33.62 10.61
N CYS A 576 -18.04 32.56 10.57
CA CYS A 576 -18.99 32.23 11.64
C CYS A 576 -18.98 30.73 11.88
N GLY A 577 -19.34 30.30 13.08
CA GLY A 577 -19.48 28.89 13.41
C GLY A 577 -20.50 28.65 14.51
N GLY A 578 -20.93 27.40 14.62
CA GLY A 578 -21.99 27.02 15.54
C GLY A 578 -22.49 25.59 15.31
N ASP A 579 -23.66 25.34 15.87
CA ASP A 579 -24.30 24.03 15.90
C ASP A 579 -25.40 23.93 14.86
N TYR A 580 -25.42 22.83 14.13
CA TYR A 580 -26.42 22.52 13.12
C TYR A 580 -27.30 21.37 13.59
N SER A 581 -28.61 21.53 13.42
CA SER A 581 -29.61 20.50 13.68
C SER A 581 -30.50 20.32 12.47
N TYR A 582 -30.57 19.09 11.96
CA TYR A 582 -31.35 18.74 10.78
C TYR A 582 -32.34 17.61 11.07
N ARG A 583 -33.50 17.66 10.41
CA ARG A 583 -34.39 16.50 10.28
C ARG A 583 -34.56 16.13 8.82
N LEU A 584 -34.59 14.84 8.55
CA LEU A 584 -34.80 14.28 7.22
C LEU A 584 -36.00 13.32 7.25
N ALA A 585 -36.70 13.24 6.13
CA ALA A 585 -37.74 12.25 5.88
C ALA A 585 -37.37 11.40 4.66
N ARG A 586 -37.66 10.10 4.71
CA ARG A 586 -37.50 9.19 3.58
C ARG A 586 -38.63 9.42 2.59
N THR A 587 -38.27 9.55 1.33
CA THR A 587 -39.21 9.64 0.19
C THR A 587 -38.89 8.53 -0.81
N PRO A 588 -39.76 8.25 -1.80
CA PRO A 588 -39.43 7.33 -2.90
C PRO A 588 -38.15 7.72 -3.65
N GLU A 589 -37.74 8.98 -3.58
CA GLU A 589 -36.54 9.55 -4.22
C GLU A 589 -35.32 9.57 -3.29
N GLY A 590 -35.42 8.98 -2.09
CA GLY A 590 -34.40 8.95 -1.05
C GLY A 590 -34.68 9.90 0.12
N TRP A 591 -33.69 10.10 0.99
CA TRP A 591 -33.79 11.01 2.13
C TRP A 591 -33.86 12.47 1.67
N LYS A 592 -34.75 13.27 2.27
CA LYS A 592 -34.92 14.70 2.01
C LYS A 592 -34.90 15.47 3.32
N ILE A 593 -34.26 16.64 3.34
CA ILE A 593 -34.28 17.56 4.48
C ILE A 593 -35.68 18.16 4.60
N VAL A 594 -36.26 18.01 5.78
CA VAL A 594 -37.56 18.59 6.17
C VAL A 594 -37.43 19.64 7.26
N ALA A 595 -36.29 19.71 7.94
CA ALA A 595 -35.97 20.81 8.84
C ALA A 595 -34.48 21.11 8.88
N ALA A 596 -34.13 22.39 9.00
CA ALA A 596 -32.76 22.87 9.08
C ALA A 596 -32.67 24.03 10.08
N LYS A 597 -31.85 23.86 11.11
CA LYS A 597 -31.55 24.87 12.12
C LYS A 597 -30.05 25.10 12.22
N PHE A 598 -29.66 26.35 12.37
CA PHE A 598 -28.30 26.76 12.69
C PHE A 598 -28.31 27.71 13.87
N ASP A 599 -27.59 27.34 14.92
CA ASP A 599 -27.35 28.14 16.11
C ASP A 599 -25.91 28.67 16.06
N MET A 600 -25.74 29.91 15.57
CA MET A 600 -24.44 30.56 15.51
C MET A 600 -23.93 30.86 16.92
N THR A 601 -22.77 30.32 17.29
CA THR A 601 -22.15 30.51 18.62
C THR A 601 -21.05 31.54 18.60
N TRP A 602 -20.45 31.81 17.42
CA TRP A 602 -19.45 32.85 17.25
C TRP A 602 -19.42 33.39 15.82
N GLU A 603 -18.96 34.63 15.69
CA GLU A 603 -18.57 35.23 14.42
C GLU A 603 -17.33 36.12 14.57
N GLN A 604 -16.60 36.31 13.47
CA GLN A 604 -15.40 37.13 13.42
C GLN A 604 -15.25 37.77 12.04
N GLY A 605 -14.84 39.05 12.02
CA GLY A 605 -14.53 39.79 10.80
C GLY A 605 -15.70 40.62 10.28
N GLU A 606 -15.61 41.07 9.03
CA GLU A 606 -16.54 42.05 8.45
C GLU A 606 -17.52 41.39 7.47
N ARG A 607 -18.79 41.31 7.88
CA ARG A 607 -19.89 40.63 7.17
C ARG A 607 -20.26 41.22 5.82
#